data_AF-A0A1G7VE08-F1
#
_entry.id   AF-A0A1G7VE08-F1
#
_cell.length_a   1.000
_cell.length_b   1.000
_cell.length_c   1.000
_cell.angle_alpha   90.00
_cell.angle_beta   90.00
_cell.angle_gamma   90.00
#
_symmetry.space_group_name_H-M   'P 1'
#
loop_
_entity.id
_entity.type
_entity.pdbx_description
1 polymer ?
#
loop_
_entity_poly.entity_id
_entity_poly.type
_entity_poly.pdbx_seq_one_letter_code
_entity_poly.pdbx_strand_id
1 'polypeptide(L)'
;MLFDGSKALNNISVRLVDQGRGTTGTDGQFIIPINNNVSTVTLELVDSDQSILYPPGGNVAVPKDSSVAIVFIVGDSPKDILTRAVARSNNEIKNGLLQLGVKQDGIEQSLVAFREEIQKMTNIKLEDLKDQIDLDRRRKEFYPQLAAAINNYTNEAKDLKDAFKFTARHAFEDPQAMQVLIDAVNSYNEAFEDINRKHSGYEKMVADLWESEAKATEVREWFNYALGELHSANIFTLNLKIRDINEYNRGEIKGGRKKDFKDTVMREIEASQLQLERRLQELDNRAQILLSRLAM
;
A
#
# COMPACT_ATOMS: atom_id res chain seq x y z
N MET A 1 7.78 18.44 -23.63
CA MET A 1 6.66 17.92 -22.81
C MET A 1 7.04 16.55 -22.29
N LEU A 2 6.70 16.23 -21.04
CA LEU A 2 7.11 15.00 -20.35
C LEU A 2 5.90 14.15 -19.97
N PHE A 3 5.93 12.85 -20.28
CA PHE A 3 4.86 11.88 -20.01
C PHE A 3 5.39 10.57 -19.42
N ASP A 4 4.56 9.84 -18.68
CA ASP A 4 4.84 8.45 -18.28
C ASP A 4 4.23 7.39 -19.24
N GLY A 5 3.79 7.82 -20.42
CA GLY A 5 3.08 7.00 -21.40
C GLY A 5 1.55 7.06 -21.29
N SER A 6 1.00 7.56 -20.18
CA SER A 6 -0.46 7.67 -19.98
C SER A 6 -0.90 9.07 -19.52
N LYS A 7 -0.08 9.76 -18.72
CA LYS A 7 -0.35 11.09 -18.19
C LYS A 7 0.85 12.01 -18.31
N ALA A 8 0.58 13.30 -18.40
CA ALA A 8 1.60 14.33 -18.30
C ALA A 8 2.16 14.39 -16.88
N LEU A 9 3.47 14.53 -16.76
CA LEU A 9 4.15 14.54 -15.46
C LEU A 9 4.40 15.95 -14.97
N ASN A 10 3.89 16.28 -13.79
CA ASN A 10 4.01 17.59 -13.18
C ASN A 10 5.14 17.63 -12.14
N ASN A 11 5.72 18.82 -11.97
CA ASN A 11 6.73 19.10 -10.95
C ASN A 11 8.00 18.22 -11.02
N ILE A 12 8.36 17.76 -12.22
CA ILE A 12 9.60 17.00 -12.46
C ILE A 12 10.72 17.96 -12.82
N SER A 13 11.84 17.86 -12.11
CA SER A 13 13.05 18.63 -12.40
C SER A 13 13.80 18.01 -13.58
N VAL A 14 14.13 18.82 -14.57
CA VAL A 14 14.80 18.38 -15.80
C VAL A 14 15.97 19.28 -16.15
N ARG A 15 16.95 18.72 -16.86
CA ARG A 15 18.14 19.42 -17.33
C ARG A 15 18.33 19.17 -18.83
N LEU A 16 18.54 20.23 -19.60
CA LEU A 16 19.16 20.11 -20.91
C LEU A 16 20.67 20.26 -20.72
N VAL A 17 21.42 19.21 -21.07
CA VAL A 17 22.88 19.16 -20.90
C VAL A 17 23.53 20.37 -21.57
N ASP A 18 24.38 21.07 -20.82
CA ASP A 18 25.08 22.30 -21.23
C ASP A 18 24.19 23.51 -21.62
N GLN A 19 22.87 23.44 -21.43
CA GLN A 19 21.95 24.55 -21.75
C GLN A 19 21.30 25.15 -20.50
N GLY A 20 20.78 24.31 -19.60
CA GLY A 20 20.06 24.81 -18.42
C GLY A 20 19.16 23.79 -17.74
N ARG A 21 18.42 24.25 -16.73
CA ARG A 21 17.47 23.45 -15.95
C ARG A 21 16.07 24.05 -16.02
N GLY A 22 15.06 23.22 -15.83
CA GLY A 22 13.67 23.63 -15.74
C GLY A 22 12.86 22.62 -14.92
N THR A 23 11.60 22.95 -14.69
CA THR A 23 10.65 22.08 -14.00
C THR A 23 9.39 21.96 -14.84
N THR A 24 8.79 20.77 -14.89
CA THR A 24 7.53 20.57 -15.62
C THR A 24 6.36 21.25 -14.90
N GLY A 25 5.52 21.95 -15.68
CA GLY A 25 4.26 22.53 -15.24
C GLY A 25 3.17 21.48 -15.02
N THR A 26 1.95 21.93 -14.70
CA THR A 26 0.79 21.07 -14.42
C THR A 26 0.35 20.20 -15.61
N ASP A 27 0.74 20.59 -16.82
CA ASP A 27 0.45 19.91 -18.08
C ASP A 27 1.67 19.16 -18.65
N GLY A 28 2.74 19.00 -17.86
CA GLY A 28 3.97 18.34 -18.27
C GLY A 28 4.84 19.14 -19.24
N GLN A 29 4.50 20.40 -19.53
CA GLN A 29 5.34 21.26 -20.34
C GLN A 29 6.48 21.86 -19.51
N PHE A 30 7.62 22.06 -20.15
CA PHE A 30 8.75 22.78 -19.57
C PHE A 30 9.37 23.64 -20.67
N ILE A 31 9.96 24.76 -20.27
CA ILE A 31 10.61 25.70 -21.18
C ILE A 31 12.03 25.94 -20.65
N ILE A 32 13.04 25.63 -21.46
CA ILE A 32 14.44 25.88 -21.16
C ILE A 32 15.03 26.66 -22.34
N PRO A 33 15.54 27.88 -22.13
CA PRO A 33 16.27 28.60 -23.16
C PRO A 33 17.52 27.82 -23.60
N ILE A 34 17.79 27.81 -24.90
CA ILE A 34 18.96 27.15 -25.50
C ILE A 34 19.77 28.16 -26.30
N ASN A 35 21.06 27.90 -26.48
CA ASN A 35 21.91 28.76 -27.29
C ASN A 35 21.56 28.65 -28.80
N ASN A 36 21.61 29.77 -29.53
CA ASN A 36 21.19 29.87 -30.94
C ASN A 36 21.95 28.95 -31.93
N ASN A 37 23.08 28.36 -31.53
CA ASN A 37 23.94 27.54 -32.39
C ASN A 37 23.80 26.03 -32.11
N VAL A 38 22.84 25.64 -31.28
CA VAL A 38 22.66 24.25 -30.85
C VAL A 38 21.68 23.55 -31.78
N SER A 39 22.13 22.47 -32.43
CA SER A 39 21.32 21.67 -33.34
C SER A 39 20.71 20.43 -32.66
N THR A 40 21.29 20.00 -31.53
CA THR A 40 20.84 18.84 -30.76
C THR A 40 20.96 19.13 -29.27
N VAL A 41 20.01 18.64 -28.49
CA VAL A 41 20.04 18.73 -27.03
C VAL A 41 19.79 17.36 -26.43
N THR A 42 20.37 17.13 -25.25
CA THR A 42 20.13 15.93 -24.46
C THR A 42 19.37 16.33 -23.21
N LEU A 43 18.19 15.74 -23.01
CA LEU A 43 17.43 15.89 -21.77
C LEU A 43 17.89 14.85 -20.75
N GLU A 44 17.98 15.27 -19.50
CA GLU A 44 18.19 14.42 -18.34
C GLU A 44 17.15 14.75 -17.27
N LEU A 45 16.73 13.74 -16.51
CA LEU A 45 15.91 13.92 -15.32
C LEU A 45 16.83 14.20 -14.13
N VAL A 46 16.46 15.17 -13.31
CA VAL A 46 17.23 15.57 -12.12
C VAL A 46 16.54 14.99 -10.90
N ASP A 47 17.32 14.31 -10.04
CA ASP A 47 16.83 13.69 -8.81
C ASP A 47 15.63 12.75 -9.03
N SER A 48 15.66 12.01 -10.14
CA SER A 48 14.62 11.04 -10.51
C SER A 48 15.20 9.64 -10.64
N ASP A 49 14.44 8.66 -10.16
CA ASP A 49 14.63 7.23 -10.35
C ASP A 49 14.14 6.73 -11.72
N GLN A 50 13.45 7.59 -12.47
CA GLN A 50 12.96 7.28 -13.81
C GLN A 50 14.04 7.53 -14.87
N SER A 51 13.84 6.90 -16.02
CA SER A 51 14.68 7.03 -17.20
C SER A 51 13.85 7.56 -18.38
N ILE A 52 14.52 8.24 -19.32
CA ILE A 52 13.88 8.64 -20.57
C ILE A 52 13.82 7.42 -21.50
N LEU A 53 12.60 6.94 -21.74
CA LEU A 53 12.31 5.81 -22.62
C LEU A 53 12.25 6.24 -24.10
N TYR A 54 11.76 7.45 -24.35
CA TYR A 54 11.74 8.04 -25.66
C TYR A 54 11.92 9.56 -25.58
N PRO A 55 12.69 10.17 -26.49
CA PRO A 55 13.58 9.52 -27.45
C PRO A 55 14.77 8.87 -26.75
N PRO A 56 15.36 7.80 -27.33
CA PRO A 56 16.45 7.06 -26.68
C PRO A 56 17.61 7.96 -26.27
N GLY A 57 18.03 7.84 -25.01
CA GLY A 57 19.10 8.65 -24.44
C GLY A 57 18.75 10.13 -24.26
N GLY A 58 17.49 10.53 -24.41
CA GLY A 58 17.04 11.91 -24.26
C GLY A 58 17.53 12.86 -25.35
N ASN A 59 18.12 12.36 -26.43
CA ASN A 59 18.70 13.18 -27.49
C ASN A 59 17.65 13.57 -28.53
N VAL A 60 17.53 14.86 -28.80
CA VAL A 60 16.59 15.42 -29.77
C VAL A 60 17.24 16.51 -30.61
N ALA A 61 16.87 16.54 -31.89
CA ALA A 61 17.18 17.69 -32.73
C ALA A 61 16.36 18.90 -32.29
N VAL A 62 17.00 20.06 -32.21
CA VAL A 62 16.32 21.32 -31.92
C VAL A 62 15.42 21.67 -33.12
N PRO A 63 14.10 21.78 -32.95
CA PRO A 63 13.19 22.13 -34.04
C PRO A 63 13.50 23.53 -34.55
N LYS A 64 13.49 23.72 -35.88
CA LYS A 64 13.63 25.04 -36.50
C LYS A 64 12.40 25.93 -36.25
N ASP A 65 11.26 25.29 -36.04
CA ASP A 65 9.98 25.94 -35.72
C ASP A 65 9.71 25.81 -34.22
N SER A 66 9.66 26.95 -33.52
CA SER A 66 9.42 27.02 -32.08
C SER A 66 8.02 26.59 -31.65
N SER A 67 7.08 26.41 -32.59
CA SER A 67 5.75 25.88 -32.30
C SER A 67 5.73 24.34 -32.16
N VAL A 68 6.81 23.66 -32.56
CA VAL A 68 6.91 22.19 -32.47
C VAL A 68 7.31 21.78 -31.07
N ALA A 69 6.36 21.16 -30.35
CA ALA A 69 6.63 20.55 -29.06
C ALA A 69 7.30 19.18 -29.23
N ILE A 70 8.43 18.99 -28.56
CA ILE A 70 9.08 17.68 -28.47
C ILE A 70 8.52 16.91 -27.28
N VAL A 71 8.16 15.65 -27.52
CA VAL A 71 7.60 14.75 -26.51
C VAL A 71 8.69 13.82 -25.98
N PHE A 72 8.80 13.77 -24.65
CA PHE A 72 9.64 12.85 -23.92
C PHE A 72 8.74 11.90 -23.12
N ILE A 73 8.99 10.60 -23.24
CA ILE A 73 8.34 9.55 -22.45
C ILE A 73 9.37 9.07 -21.45
N VAL A 74 8.99 9.03 -20.19
CA VAL A 74 9.80 8.53 -19.08
C VAL A 74 9.12 7.35 -18.40
N GLY A 75 9.91 6.57 -17.68
CA GLY A 75 9.44 5.46 -16.89
C GLY A 75 10.61 4.66 -16.34
N ASP A 76 10.31 3.50 -15.79
CA ASP A 76 11.34 2.62 -15.23
C ASP A 76 12.37 2.24 -16.30
N SER A 77 13.64 2.28 -15.92
CA SER A 77 14.74 1.84 -16.78
C SER A 77 14.50 0.41 -17.27
N PRO A 78 14.63 0.13 -18.58
CA PRO A 78 14.57 -1.23 -19.10
C PRO A 78 15.55 -2.17 -18.40
N LYS A 79 16.71 -1.65 -17.96
CA LYS A 79 17.68 -2.40 -17.16
C LYS A 79 17.10 -2.79 -15.79
N ASP A 80 16.41 -1.88 -15.12
CA ASP A 80 15.87 -2.12 -13.78
C ASP A 80 14.66 -3.06 -13.85
N ILE A 81 13.80 -2.89 -14.85
CA ILE A 81 12.71 -3.83 -15.16
C ILE A 81 13.27 -5.23 -15.36
N LEU A 82 14.31 -5.37 -16.20
CA LEU A 82 14.94 -6.65 -16.47
C LEU A 82 15.59 -7.23 -15.20
N THR A 83 16.28 -6.41 -14.41
CA THR A 83 16.94 -6.82 -13.16
C THR A 83 15.91 -7.38 -12.18
N ARG A 84 14.78 -6.69 -11.98
CA ARG A 84 13.66 -7.17 -11.15
C ARG A 84 13.05 -8.46 -11.68
N ALA A 85 12.83 -8.56 -13.00
CA ALA A 85 12.27 -9.76 -13.62
C ALA A 85 13.17 -10.99 -13.44
N VAL A 86 14.48 -10.83 -13.64
CA VAL A 86 15.47 -11.91 -13.43
C VAL A 86 15.54 -12.30 -11.97
N ALA A 87 15.55 -11.33 -11.04
CA ALA A 87 15.55 -11.61 -9.61
C ALA A 87 14.33 -12.41 -9.15
N ARG A 88 13.13 -12.01 -9.63
CA ARG A 88 11.89 -12.73 -9.39
C ARG A 88 11.95 -14.16 -9.91
N SER A 89 12.39 -14.34 -11.16
CA SER A 89 12.56 -15.67 -11.79
C SER A 89 13.55 -16.54 -11.01
N ASN A 90 14.68 -15.97 -10.58
CA ASN A 90 15.67 -16.68 -9.76
C ASN A 90 15.05 -17.25 -8.47
N ASN A 91 14.26 -16.46 -7.76
CA ASN A 91 13.59 -16.90 -6.54
C ASN A 91 12.47 -17.92 -6.82
N GLU A 92 11.73 -17.77 -7.91
CA GLU A 92 10.70 -18.73 -8.33
C GLU A 92 11.31 -20.09 -8.69
N ILE A 93 12.40 -20.11 -9.46
CA ILE A 93 13.16 -21.32 -9.79
C ILE A 93 13.69 -21.97 -8.51
N LYS A 94 14.30 -21.18 -7.60
CA LYS A 94 14.81 -21.69 -6.32
C LYS A 94 13.71 -22.38 -5.52
N ASN A 95 12.57 -21.71 -5.33
CA ASN A 95 11.47 -22.24 -4.54
C ASN A 95 10.83 -23.47 -5.19
N GLY A 96 10.66 -23.46 -6.52
CA GLY A 96 10.14 -24.61 -7.26
C GLY A 96 11.03 -25.85 -7.13
N LEU A 97 12.36 -25.68 -7.24
CA LEU A 97 13.30 -26.79 -7.10
C LEU A 97 13.37 -27.33 -5.66
N LEU A 98 13.28 -26.45 -4.65
CA LEU A 98 13.19 -26.86 -3.24
C LEU A 98 11.93 -27.68 -2.97
N GLN A 99 10.77 -27.28 -3.52
CA GLN A 99 9.52 -28.03 -3.40
C GLN A 99 9.59 -29.41 -4.08
N LEU A 100 10.40 -29.55 -5.13
CA LEU A 100 10.65 -30.82 -5.81
C LEU A 100 11.71 -31.70 -5.11
N GLY A 101 12.25 -31.26 -3.96
CA GLY A 101 13.21 -32.02 -3.16
C GLY A 101 14.64 -32.02 -3.71
N VAL A 102 14.97 -31.09 -4.63
CA VAL A 102 16.34 -30.95 -5.13
C VAL A 102 17.24 -30.42 -4.01
N LYS A 103 18.45 -30.98 -3.88
CA LYS A 103 19.42 -30.56 -2.85
C LYS A 103 19.86 -29.10 -3.08
N GLN A 104 19.94 -28.35 -2.00
CA GLN A 104 20.26 -26.92 -1.99
C GLN A 104 21.54 -26.57 -2.76
N ASP A 105 22.61 -27.36 -2.60
CA ASP A 105 23.89 -27.09 -3.27
C ASP A 105 23.78 -27.14 -4.80
N GLY A 106 22.99 -28.08 -5.34
CA GLY A 106 22.77 -28.19 -6.79
C GLY A 106 21.93 -27.05 -7.34
N ILE A 107 20.97 -26.55 -6.54
CA ILE A 107 20.16 -25.38 -6.89
C ILE A 107 21.05 -24.14 -6.97
N GLU A 108 21.87 -23.89 -5.95
CA GLU A 108 22.71 -22.69 -5.90
C GLU A 108 23.75 -22.67 -7.03
N GLN A 109 24.37 -23.80 -7.37
CA GLN A 109 25.26 -23.88 -8.53
C GLN A 109 24.55 -23.50 -9.85
N SER A 110 23.33 -23.99 -10.05
CA SER A 110 22.53 -23.70 -11.24
C SER A 110 22.12 -22.22 -11.30
N LEU A 111 21.74 -21.63 -10.17
CA LEU A 111 21.38 -20.22 -10.07
C LEU A 111 22.59 -19.30 -10.23
N VAL A 112 23.78 -19.68 -9.75
CA VAL A 112 25.02 -18.92 -10.01
C VAL A 112 25.31 -18.90 -11.52
N ALA A 113 25.27 -20.04 -12.19
CA ALA A 113 25.51 -20.12 -13.63
C ALA A 113 24.48 -19.28 -14.43
N PHE A 114 23.20 -19.37 -14.07
CA PHE A 114 22.14 -18.55 -14.66
C PHE A 114 22.42 -17.04 -14.52
N ARG A 115 22.82 -16.59 -13.31
CA ARG A 115 23.14 -15.17 -13.06
C ARG A 115 24.34 -14.68 -13.86
N GLU A 116 25.38 -15.50 -13.99
CA GLU A 116 26.56 -15.19 -14.81
C GLU A 116 26.22 -15.08 -16.30
N GLU A 117 25.32 -15.92 -16.80
CA GLU A 117 24.84 -15.84 -18.19
C GLU A 117 24.05 -14.55 -18.45
N ILE A 118 23.15 -14.17 -17.54
CA ILE A 118 22.42 -12.90 -17.62
C ILE A 118 23.39 -11.71 -17.64
N GLN A 119 24.41 -11.69 -16.77
CA GLN A 119 25.41 -10.61 -16.77
C GLN A 119 26.09 -10.47 -18.14
N LYS A 120 26.51 -11.59 -18.76
CA LYS A 120 27.15 -11.59 -20.08
C LYS A 120 26.23 -11.03 -21.17
N MET A 121 24.92 -11.24 -21.05
CA MET A 121 23.93 -10.82 -22.05
C MET A 121 23.44 -9.37 -21.86
N THR A 122 23.44 -8.83 -20.65
CA THR A 122 22.62 -7.65 -20.30
C THR A 122 23.39 -6.48 -19.68
N ASN A 123 24.70 -6.62 -19.43
CA ASN A 123 25.53 -5.64 -18.71
C ASN A 123 24.97 -5.26 -17.31
N ILE A 124 24.08 -6.08 -16.75
CA ILE A 124 23.63 -6.00 -15.36
C ILE A 124 24.75 -6.56 -14.47
N LYS A 125 25.16 -5.83 -13.44
CA LYS A 125 26.19 -6.32 -12.52
C LYS A 125 25.59 -7.44 -11.67
N LEU A 126 26.40 -8.46 -11.37
CA LEU A 126 25.98 -9.55 -10.48
C LEU A 126 25.57 -9.04 -9.09
N GLU A 127 26.19 -7.96 -8.62
CA GLU A 127 25.85 -7.36 -7.32
C GLU A 127 24.43 -6.76 -7.35
N ASP A 128 24.14 -5.90 -8.34
CA ASP A 128 22.78 -5.35 -8.57
C ASP A 128 21.73 -6.49 -8.59
N LEU A 129 22.07 -7.61 -9.23
CA LEU A 129 21.16 -8.76 -9.31
C LEU A 129 21.00 -9.49 -7.97
N LYS A 130 22.06 -9.65 -7.18
CA LYS A 130 21.99 -10.28 -5.85
C LYS A 130 21.17 -9.44 -4.89
N ASP A 131 21.38 -8.12 -4.88
CA ASP A 131 20.62 -7.19 -4.05
C ASP A 131 19.14 -7.28 -4.39
N GLN A 132 18.80 -7.27 -5.69
CA GLN A 132 17.43 -7.37 -6.13
C GLN A 132 16.79 -8.75 -5.83
N ILE A 133 17.57 -9.83 -5.83
CA ILE A 133 17.12 -11.18 -5.42
C ILE A 133 16.78 -11.21 -3.93
N ASP A 134 17.65 -10.66 -3.08
CA ASP A 134 17.40 -10.57 -1.64
C ASP A 134 16.16 -9.72 -1.36
N LEU A 135 16.06 -8.59 -2.06
CA LEU A 135 14.96 -7.66 -1.91
C LEU A 135 13.62 -8.27 -2.37
N ASP A 136 13.57 -8.99 -3.49
CA ASP A 136 12.37 -9.74 -3.92
C ASP A 136 11.98 -10.82 -2.90
N ARG A 137 12.96 -11.54 -2.34
CA ARG A 137 12.72 -12.55 -1.31
C ARG A 137 12.10 -11.92 -0.06
N ARG A 138 12.69 -10.84 0.44
CA ARG A 138 12.22 -10.12 1.63
C ARG A 138 10.82 -9.54 1.42
N ARG A 139 10.51 -9.01 0.22
CA ARG A 139 9.15 -8.59 -0.15
C ARG A 139 8.16 -9.74 -0.05
N LYS A 140 8.50 -10.92 -0.62
CA LYS A 140 7.64 -12.12 -0.58
C LYS A 140 7.43 -12.67 0.83
N GLU A 141 8.41 -12.53 1.72
CA GLU A 141 8.30 -12.94 3.13
C GLU A 141 7.46 -11.97 3.94
N PHE A 142 7.60 -10.67 3.69
CA PHE A 142 6.95 -9.62 4.46
C PHE A 142 5.51 -9.33 4.01
N TYR A 143 5.25 -9.32 2.70
CA TYR A 143 3.93 -8.99 2.14
C TYR A 143 2.77 -9.80 2.77
N PRO A 144 2.86 -11.14 2.93
CA PRO A 144 1.80 -11.90 3.56
C PRO A 144 1.54 -11.51 5.02
N GLN A 145 2.57 -11.07 5.75
CA GLN A 145 2.43 -10.65 7.14
C GLN A 145 1.65 -9.34 7.25
N LEU A 146 1.97 -8.36 6.39
CA LEU A 146 1.24 -7.10 6.31
C LEU A 146 -0.21 -7.34 5.86
N ALA A 147 -0.40 -8.14 4.81
CA ALA A 147 -1.73 -8.48 4.32
C ALA A 147 -2.58 -9.19 5.38
N ALA A 148 -1.99 -10.12 6.13
CA ALA A 148 -2.67 -10.81 7.22
C ALA A 148 -3.10 -9.83 8.32
N ALA A 149 -2.23 -8.89 8.74
CA ALA A 149 -2.56 -7.90 9.76
C ALA A 149 -3.71 -6.97 9.33
N ILE A 150 -3.65 -6.46 8.09
CA ILE A 150 -4.70 -5.61 7.50
C ILE A 150 -6.04 -6.34 7.41
N ASN A 151 -6.02 -7.58 6.91
CA ASN A 151 -7.22 -8.39 6.74
C ASN A 151 -7.81 -8.79 8.09
N ASN A 152 -6.97 -9.18 9.06
CA ASN A 152 -7.43 -9.55 10.40
C ASN A 152 -8.16 -8.38 11.06
N TYR A 153 -7.55 -7.19 11.08
CA TYR A 153 -8.19 -6.00 11.63
C TYR A 153 -9.52 -5.67 10.93
N THR A 154 -9.54 -5.73 9.59
CA THR A 154 -10.72 -5.42 8.79
C THR A 154 -11.86 -6.41 9.05
N ASN A 155 -11.56 -7.70 9.16
CA ASN A 155 -12.53 -8.75 9.41
C ASN A 155 -13.11 -8.65 10.82
N GLU A 156 -12.26 -8.52 11.84
CA GLU A 156 -12.73 -8.39 13.23
C GLU A 156 -13.58 -7.13 13.44
N ALA A 157 -13.28 -6.04 12.72
CA ALA A 157 -14.12 -4.84 12.75
C ALA A 157 -15.50 -5.05 12.09
N LYS A 158 -15.58 -5.87 11.04
CA LYS A 158 -16.86 -6.26 10.41
C LYS A 158 -17.64 -7.21 11.30
N ASP A 159 -16.98 -8.21 11.88
CA ASP A 159 -17.57 -9.19 12.79
C ASP A 159 -18.13 -8.51 14.03
N LEU A 160 -17.42 -7.53 14.57
CA LEU A 160 -17.91 -6.69 15.66
C LEU A 160 -19.21 -5.95 15.29
N LYS A 161 -19.22 -5.28 14.13
CA LYS A 161 -20.42 -4.57 13.65
C LYS A 161 -21.60 -5.54 13.49
N ASP A 162 -21.36 -6.71 12.89
CA ASP A 162 -22.38 -7.73 12.69
C ASP A 162 -22.88 -8.33 14.00
N ALA A 163 -21.99 -8.57 14.98
CA ALA A 163 -22.38 -8.98 16.32
C ALA A 163 -23.34 -7.97 16.95
N PHE A 164 -22.99 -6.68 16.96
CA PHE A 164 -23.91 -5.64 17.45
C PHE A 164 -25.22 -5.61 16.66
N LYS A 165 -25.20 -5.84 15.34
CA LYS A 165 -26.40 -5.79 14.49
C LYS A 165 -27.39 -6.89 14.82
N PHE A 166 -26.89 -8.10 15.03
CA PHE A 166 -27.72 -9.29 15.17
C PHE A 166 -27.96 -9.71 16.63
N THR A 167 -27.05 -9.39 17.56
CA THR A 167 -27.15 -9.87 18.95
C THR A 167 -27.43 -8.79 20.00
N ALA A 168 -27.23 -7.49 19.72
CA ALA A 168 -27.43 -6.43 20.71
C ALA A 168 -28.82 -6.42 21.35
N ARG A 169 -29.87 -6.62 20.54
CA ARG A 169 -31.25 -6.66 21.05
C ARG A 169 -31.48 -7.82 22.01
N HIS A 170 -30.90 -8.98 21.71
CA HIS A 170 -31.05 -10.20 22.51
C HIS A 170 -30.22 -10.15 23.79
N ALA A 171 -29.09 -9.43 23.80
CA ALA A 171 -28.22 -9.30 24.96
C ALA A 171 -28.87 -8.62 26.19
N PHE A 172 -29.99 -7.92 26.01
CA PHE A 172 -30.81 -7.38 27.12
C PHE A 172 -31.62 -8.43 27.88
N GLU A 173 -31.77 -9.64 27.32
CA GLU A 173 -32.66 -10.67 27.83
C GLU A 173 -31.97 -12.04 27.93
N ASP A 174 -30.92 -12.26 27.15
CA ASP A 174 -30.18 -13.51 27.07
C ASP A 174 -28.68 -13.32 27.41
N PRO A 175 -28.19 -13.92 28.51
CA PRO A 175 -26.78 -13.91 28.87
C PRO A 175 -25.85 -14.51 27.80
N GLN A 176 -26.30 -15.45 26.99
CA GLN A 176 -25.48 -16.01 25.90
C GLN A 176 -25.28 -15.00 24.79
N ALA A 177 -26.35 -14.28 24.39
CA ALA A 177 -26.24 -13.18 23.43
C ALA A 177 -25.32 -12.05 23.94
N MET A 178 -25.33 -11.79 25.25
CA MET A 178 -24.38 -10.86 25.87
C MET A 178 -22.93 -11.33 25.75
N GLN A 179 -22.69 -12.63 25.97
CA GLN A 179 -21.34 -13.20 25.83
C GLN A 179 -20.81 -13.08 24.39
N VAL A 180 -21.66 -13.30 23.38
CA VAL A 180 -21.28 -13.13 21.97
C VAL A 180 -20.77 -11.71 21.67
N LEU A 181 -21.43 -10.67 22.23
CA LEU A 181 -20.96 -9.29 22.06
C LEU A 181 -19.61 -9.05 22.75
N ILE A 182 -19.44 -9.60 23.96
CA ILE A 182 -18.18 -9.47 24.71
C ILE A 182 -17.04 -10.12 23.93
N ASP A 183 -17.26 -11.31 23.40
CA ASP A 183 -16.26 -12.04 22.61
C ASP A 183 -15.88 -11.27 21.35
N ALA A 184 -16.86 -10.74 20.61
CA ALA A 184 -16.60 -9.91 19.42
C ALA A 184 -15.81 -8.64 19.75
N VAL A 185 -16.10 -7.97 20.86
CA VAL A 185 -15.31 -6.81 21.32
C VAL A 185 -13.88 -7.21 21.67
N ASN A 186 -13.70 -8.34 22.33
CA ASN A 186 -12.38 -8.82 22.71
C ASN A 186 -11.52 -9.17 21.50
N SER A 187 -12.06 -9.94 20.55
CA SER A 187 -11.36 -10.30 19.30
C SER A 187 -10.97 -9.05 18.49
N TYR A 188 -11.88 -8.08 18.37
CA TYR A 188 -11.54 -6.80 17.74
C TYR A 188 -10.43 -6.05 18.49
N ASN A 189 -10.49 -5.98 19.82
CA ASN A 189 -9.47 -5.28 20.61
C ASN A 189 -8.09 -5.93 20.45
N GLU A 190 -8.02 -7.27 20.36
CA GLU A 190 -6.77 -7.98 20.07
C GLU A 190 -6.20 -7.60 18.70
N ALA A 191 -7.04 -7.59 17.66
CA ALA A 191 -6.64 -7.19 16.32
C ALA A 191 -6.22 -5.70 16.24
N PHE A 192 -6.93 -4.82 16.95
CA PHE A 192 -6.59 -3.41 17.08
C PHE A 192 -5.23 -3.23 17.76
N GLU A 193 -4.99 -3.89 18.89
CA GLU A 193 -3.72 -3.80 19.61
C GLU A 193 -2.54 -4.30 18.77
N ASP A 194 -2.74 -5.34 17.97
CA ASP A 194 -1.71 -5.86 17.07
C ASP A 194 -1.25 -4.80 16.06
N ILE A 195 -2.19 -4.19 15.34
CA ILE A 195 -1.85 -3.16 14.35
C ILE A 195 -1.37 -1.86 15.02
N ASN A 196 -1.95 -1.48 16.16
CA ASN A 196 -1.59 -0.26 16.88
C ASN A 196 -0.13 -0.30 17.36
N ARG A 197 0.38 -1.48 17.74
CA ARG A 197 1.78 -1.62 18.15
C ARG A 197 2.76 -1.72 16.99
N LYS A 198 2.33 -2.27 15.85
CA LYS A 198 3.23 -2.64 14.74
C LYS A 198 3.19 -1.70 13.54
N HIS A 199 2.21 -0.80 13.43
CA HIS A 199 1.99 0.03 12.23
C HIS A 199 3.25 0.78 11.74
N SER A 200 4.00 1.41 12.64
CA SER A 200 5.23 2.15 12.29
C SER A 200 6.34 1.23 11.75
N GLY A 201 6.42 0.00 12.27
CA GLY A 201 7.31 -1.03 11.76
C GLY A 201 6.90 -1.50 10.36
N TYR A 202 5.60 -1.65 10.11
CA TYR A 202 5.09 -1.99 8.79
C TYR A 202 5.36 -0.90 7.75
N GLU A 203 5.11 0.36 8.11
CA GLU A 203 5.41 1.53 7.27
C GLU A 203 6.89 1.56 6.88
N LYS A 204 7.78 1.48 7.87
CA LYS A 204 9.23 1.48 7.63
C LYS A 204 9.66 0.32 6.74
N MET A 205 9.16 -0.89 6.99
CA MET A 205 9.46 -2.06 6.17
C MET A 205 8.98 -1.89 4.74
N VAL A 206 7.85 -1.23 4.50
CA VAL A 206 7.40 -0.93 3.12
C VAL A 206 8.31 0.11 2.46
N ALA A 207 8.70 1.18 3.17
CA ALA A 207 9.65 2.16 2.65
C ALA A 207 10.97 1.49 2.24
N ASP A 208 11.52 0.64 3.11
CA ASP A 208 12.80 -0.04 2.90
C ASP A 208 12.71 -1.13 1.81
N LEU A 209 11.65 -1.94 1.80
CA LEU A 209 11.53 -3.05 0.87
C LEU A 209 11.04 -2.63 -0.51
N TRP A 210 10.10 -1.69 -0.61
CA TRP A 210 9.62 -1.19 -1.90
C TRP A 210 10.43 0.00 -2.41
N GLU A 211 11.39 0.49 -1.63
CA GLU A 211 12.22 1.66 -1.94
C GLU A 211 11.37 2.85 -2.36
N SER A 212 10.24 3.03 -1.69
CA SER A 212 9.19 3.98 -2.10
C SER A 212 8.48 4.60 -0.90
N GLU A 213 8.80 5.87 -0.63
CA GLU A 213 8.11 6.66 0.39
C GLU A 213 6.63 6.87 0.04
N ALA A 214 6.29 6.90 -1.26
CA ALA A 214 4.91 6.96 -1.71
C ALA A 214 4.13 5.72 -1.25
N LYS A 215 4.66 4.51 -1.47
CA LYS A 215 4.03 3.26 -1.00
C LYS A 215 3.96 3.20 0.53
N ALA A 216 4.99 3.65 1.23
CA ALA A 216 4.98 3.74 2.70
C ALA A 216 3.89 4.71 3.21
N THR A 217 3.72 5.84 2.52
CA THR A 217 2.67 6.81 2.83
C THR A 217 1.27 6.22 2.65
N GLU A 218 1.03 5.44 1.58
CA GLU A 218 -0.26 4.74 1.41
C GLU A 218 -0.56 3.78 2.56
N VAL A 219 0.45 3.05 3.06
CA VAL A 219 0.32 2.18 4.24
C VAL A 219 -0.01 3.00 5.49
N ARG A 220 0.71 4.10 5.71
CA ARG A 220 0.50 5.02 6.84
C ARG A 220 -0.92 5.59 6.82
N GLU A 221 -1.41 6.00 5.67
CA GLU A 221 -2.77 6.52 5.49
C GLU A 221 -3.84 5.49 5.82
N TRP A 222 -3.63 4.23 5.43
CA TRP A 222 -4.53 3.14 5.81
C TRP A 222 -4.59 2.97 7.34
N PHE A 223 -3.43 2.90 8.01
CA PHE A 223 -3.37 2.78 9.47
C PHE A 223 -3.98 3.99 10.18
N ASN A 224 -3.73 5.22 9.70
CA ASN A 224 -4.33 6.42 10.27
C ASN A 224 -5.86 6.41 10.17
N TYR A 225 -6.40 5.93 9.05
CA TYR A 225 -7.84 5.78 8.88
C TYR A 225 -8.40 4.71 9.83
N ALA A 226 -7.75 3.55 9.93
CA ALA A 226 -8.14 2.45 10.81
C ALA A 226 -8.13 2.85 12.30
N LEU A 227 -6.98 3.34 12.79
CA LEU A 227 -6.77 3.66 14.20
C LEU A 227 -7.47 4.96 14.62
N GLY A 228 -7.50 5.95 13.73
CA GLY A 228 -8.12 7.24 13.97
C GLY A 228 -9.61 7.21 13.68
N GLU A 229 -9.97 7.28 12.40
CA GLU A 229 -11.37 7.49 11.98
C GLU A 229 -12.29 6.32 12.31
N LEU A 230 -11.85 5.08 12.15
CA LEU A 230 -12.71 3.91 12.38
C LEU A 230 -12.78 3.54 13.87
N HIS A 231 -11.63 3.29 14.51
CA HIS A 231 -11.60 2.88 15.92
C HIS A 231 -12.13 3.98 16.84
N SER A 232 -11.49 5.16 16.80
CA SER A 232 -11.73 6.19 17.83
C SER A 232 -13.10 6.85 17.69
N ALA A 233 -13.59 7.06 16.47
CA ALA A 233 -14.87 7.75 16.26
C ALA A 233 -16.09 6.81 16.30
N ASN A 234 -15.95 5.55 15.86
CA ASN A 234 -17.09 4.66 15.66
C ASN A 234 -17.07 3.45 16.59
N ILE A 235 -16.00 2.65 16.56
CA ILE A 235 -15.97 1.37 17.29
C ILE A 235 -15.91 1.57 18.81
N PHE A 236 -15.14 2.56 19.28
CA PHE A 236 -15.10 2.89 20.70
C PHE A 236 -16.49 3.19 21.28
N THR A 237 -17.34 3.90 20.52
CA THR A 237 -18.72 4.21 20.92
C THR A 237 -19.55 2.94 21.10
N LEU A 238 -19.40 1.94 20.23
CA LEU A 238 -20.08 0.65 20.36
C LEU A 238 -19.58 -0.13 21.57
N ASN A 239 -18.27 -0.14 21.83
CA ASN A 239 -17.69 -0.81 23.00
C ASN A 239 -18.29 -0.28 24.31
N LEU A 240 -18.57 1.03 24.39
CA LEU A 240 -19.25 1.62 25.55
C LEU A 240 -20.67 1.07 25.75
N LYS A 241 -21.36 0.62 24.69
CA LYS A 241 -22.73 0.07 24.79
C LYS A 241 -22.81 -1.30 25.44
N ILE A 242 -21.72 -2.07 25.46
CA ILE A 242 -21.63 -3.28 26.30
C ILE A 242 -21.86 -2.95 27.77
N ARG A 243 -21.29 -1.83 28.24
CA ARG A 243 -21.47 -1.39 29.62
C ARG A 243 -22.93 -1.03 29.88
N ASP A 244 -23.55 -0.26 29.00
CA ASP A 244 -24.95 0.15 29.13
C ASP A 244 -25.90 -1.09 29.19
N ILE A 245 -25.67 -2.10 28.34
CA ILE A 245 -26.43 -3.36 28.37
C ILE A 245 -26.21 -4.11 29.70
N ASN A 246 -24.98 -4.14 30.21
CA ASN A 246 -24.68 -4.74 31.51
C ASN A 246 -25.39 -4.03 32.67
N GLU A 247 -25.40 -2.70 32.70
CA GLU A 247 -26.10 -1.90 33.72
C GLU A 247 -27.62 -2.18 33.70
N TYR A 248 -28.20 -2.34 32.50
CA TYR A 248 -29.59 -2.79 32.35
C TYR A 248 -29.82 -4.19 32.95
N ASN A 249 -28.95 -5.14 32.64
CA ASN A 249 -29.07 -6.54 33.06
C ASN A 249 -28.92 -6.70 34.58
N ARG A 250 -28.08 -5.87 35.21
CA ARG A 250 -27.90 -5.85 36.68
C ARG A 250 -29.06 -5.20 37.45
N GLY A 251 -30.02 -4.61 36.75
CA GLY A 251 -31.18 -3.96 37.37
C GLY A 251 -30.84 -2.63 38.05
N GLU A 252 -29.74 -1.99 37.64
CA GLU A 252 -29.34 -0.66 38.10
C GLU A 252 -30.35 0.40 37.60
N ILE A 253 -30.99 0.14 36.45
CA ILE A 253 -32.14 0.90 35.94
C ILE A 253 -33.46 0.24 36.37
N LYS A 254 -34.33 0.99 37.06
CA LYS A 254 -35.60 0.48 37.65
C LYS A 254 -36.86 1.07 37.03
N GLY A 255 -37.96 0.31 37.07
CA GLY A 255 -39.31 0.78 36.73
C GLY A 255 -39.50 1.14 35.25
N GLY A 256 -40.44 2.05 34.96
CA GLY A 256 -40.77 2.48 33.59
C GLY A 256 -39.58 3.01 32.77
N ARG A 257 -38.53 3.51 33.44
CA ARG A 257 -37.29 4.01 32.81
C ARG A 257 -36.46 2.90 32.14
N LYS A 258 -36.69 1.63 32.52
CA LYS A 258 -35.94 0.48 31.99
C LYS A 258 -36.21 0.29 30.49
N LYS A 259 -37.46 0.44 30.06
CA LYS A 259 -37.82 0.36 28.64
C LYS A 259 -37.21 1.52 27.84
N ASP A 260 -37.37 2.75 28.33
CA ASP A 260 -36.83 3.95 27.67
C ASP A 260 -35.30 3.92 27.54
N PHE A 261 -34.62 3.36 28.54
CA PHE A 261 -33.17 3.15 28.51
C PHE A 261 -32.78 2.14 27.42
N LYS A 262 -33.43 0.97 27.36
CA LYS A 262 -33.20 -0.03 26.31
C LYS A 262 -33.42 0.56 24.92
N ASP A 263 -34.52 1.28 24.72
CA ASP A 263 -34.86 1.90 23.44
C ASP A 263 -33.85 2.98 23.03
N THR A 264 -33.32 3.74 24.00
CA THR A 264 -32.25 4.72 23.77
C THR A 264 -30.96 4.03 23.34
N VAL A 265 -30.50 3.02 24.08
CA VAL A 265 -29.27 2.29 23.77
C VAL A 265 -29.36 1.62 22.40
N MET A 266 -30.50 1.00 22.08
CA MET A 266 -30.71 0.38 20.76
C MET A 266 -30.65 1.41 19.62
N ARG A 267 -31.25 2.59 19.80
CA ARG A 267 -31.20 3.66 18.78
C ARG A 267 -29.78 4.16 18.55
N GLU A 268 -28.99 4.27 19.61
CA GLU A 268 -27.58 4.68 19.52
C GLU A 268 -26.74 3.61 18.82
N ILE A 269 -26.95 2.33 19.15
CA ILE A 269 -26.29 1.20 18.45
C ILE A 269 -26.63 1.23 16.95
N GLU A 270 -27.90 1.37 16.59
CA GLU A 270 -28.34 1.45 15.18
C GLU A 270 -27.70 2.64 14.45
N ALA A 271 -27.64 3.81 15.09
CA ALA A 271 -27.00 4.99 14.52
C ALA A 271 -25.48 4.79 14.30
N SER A 272 -24.79 4.22 15.29
CA SER A 272 -23.35 3.89 15.18
C SER A 272 -23.08 2.86 14.10
N GLN A 273 -23.94 1.85 13.96
CA GLN A 273 -23.82 0.82 12.90
C GLN A 273 -23.92 1.40 11.50
N LEU A 274 -24.88 2.30 11.25
CA LEU A 274 -25.06 2.92 9.94
C LEU A 274 -23.82 3.73 9.52
N GLN A 275 -23.18 4.40 10.46
CA GLN A 275 -21.93 5.11 10.21
C GLN A 275 -20.79 4.12 9.98
N LEU A 276 -20.68 3.09 10.83
CA LEU A 276 -19.62 2.09 10.78
C LEU A 276 -19.64 1.30 9.47
N GLU A 277 -20.82 0.96 8.93
CA GLU A 277 -20.95 0.27 7.64
C GLU A 277 -20.23 1.01 6.50
N ARG A 278 -20.45 2.32 6.39
CA ARG A 278 -19.81 3.15 5.34
C ARG A 278 -18.31 3.23 5.54
N ARG A 279 -17.87 3.36 6.79
CA ARG A 279 -16.45 3.45 7.15
C ARG A 279 -15.71 2.12 6.90
N LEU A 280 -16.35 0.99 7.17
CA LEU A 280 -15.81 -0.33 6.88
C LEU A 280 -15.70 -0.60 5.38
N GLN A 281 -16.69 -0.17 4.59
CA GLN A 281 -16.59 -0.28 3.13
C GLN A 281 -15.40 0.53 2.58
N GLU A 282 -15.22 1.76 3.08
CA GLU A 282 -14.08 2.59 2.69
C GLU A 282 -12.74 1.99 3.14
N LEU A 283 -12.65 1.45 4.37
CA LEU A 283 -11.47 0.75 4.85
C LEU A 283 -11.11 -0.45 3.94
N ASP A 284 -12.11 -1.25 3.57
CA ASP A 284 -11.94 -2.43 2.72
C ASP A 284 -11.45 -2.04 1.32
N ASN A 285 -12.05 -1.02 0.71
CA ASN A 285 -11.61 -0.49 -0.57
C ASN A 285 -10.16 -0.01 -0.52
N ARG A 286 -9.78 0.73 0.54
CA ARG A 286 -8.40 1.18 0.76
C ARG A 286 -7.44 0.01 0.93
N ALA A 287 -7.83 -1.01 1.69
CA ALA A 287 -7.04 -2.23 1.88
C ALA A 287 -6.79 -2.94 0.54
N GLN A 288 -7.83 -3.14 -0.28
CA GLN A 288 -7.71 -3.79 -1.59
C GLN A 288 -6.79 -3.01 -2.54
N ILE A 289 -6.95 -1.69 -2.61
CA ILE A 289 -6.09 -0.82 -3.44
C ILE A 289 -4.64 -0.91 -2.96
N LEU A 290 -4.40 -0.75 -1.65
CA LEU A 290 -3.06 -0.83 -1.07
C LEU A 290 -2.39 -2.19 -1.34
N LEU A 291 -3.08 -3.29 -1.02
CA LEU A 291 -2.54 -4.64 -1.16
C LEU A 291 -2.30 -5.02 -2.62
N SER A 292 -3.13 -4.55 -3.55
CA SER A 292 -2.91 -4.76 -4.98
C SER A 292 -1.68 -4.00 -5.49
N ARG A 293 -1.45 -2.76 -5.02
CA ARG A 293 -0.27 -1.95 -5.37
C ARG A 293 1.03 -2.48 -4.79
N LEU A 294 0.97 -3.15 -3.65
CA LEU A 294 2.12 -3.82 -3.04
C LEU A 294 2.41 -5.20 -3.62
N ALA A 295 1.40 -5.89 -4.15
CA ALA A 295 1.58 -7.19 -4.81
C ALA A 295 2.32 -7.09 -6.16
N MET A 296 2.34 -5.90 -6.77
CA MET A 296 3.09 -5.55 -7.98
C MET A 296 4.53 -5.13 -7.65
#